data_AF-A0AAF0UR51-F1
#
_entry.id   AF-A0AAF0UR51-F1
#
_cell.length_a   1.000
_cell.length_b   1.000
_cell.length_c   1.000
_cell.angle_alpha   90.00
_cell.angle_beta   90.00
_cell.angle_gamma   90.00
#
_symmetry.space_group_name_H-M   'P 1'
#
loop_
_entity.id
_entity.type
_entity.pdbx_description
1 polymer ?
#
loop_
_entity_poly.entity_id
_entity_poly.type
_entity_poly.pdbx_seq_one_letter_code
_entity_poly.pdbx_strand_id
1 'polypeptide(L)'
;MLRWLIWNSLSIRDDLRFKLKMMFNNAYASYSVQLLRLNIDLVKGEDWYNIQAFKALNQAAGRCIRPRHDYGAFIFIDERFSEKSQRDHLSDWFKETVINYSRYEDAIEKVSHFFNAQNG
;
A
#
# COMPACT_ATOMS: atom_id res chain seq x y z
N MET A 1 14.74 7.91 14.10
CA MET A 1 13.51 7.08 14.14
C MET A 1 12.93 6.72 12.76
N LEU A 2 13.25 7.46 11.68
CA LEU A 2 12.58 7.32 10.37
C LEU A 2 12.98 6.11 9.49
N ARG A 3 13.95 5.28 9.87
CA ARG A 3 14.51 4.18 9.05
C ARG A 3 13.53 3.01 8.76
N TRP A 4 12.28 3.10 9.21
CA TRP A 4 11.27 2.04 9.10
C TRP A 4 10.09 2.35 8.16
N LEU A 5 9.95 3.59 7.66
CA LEU A 5 8.74 4.02 6.93
C LEU A 5 8.83 3.96 5.39
N ILE A 6 10.03 3.82 4.83
CA ILE A 6 10.23 3.62 3.37
C ILE A 6 10.86 2.25 3.16
N TRP A 7 10.03 1.22 3.21
CA TRP A 7 10.41 -0.17 2.96
C TRP A 7 10.28 -0.48 1.47
N ASN A 8 11.42 -0.53 0.79
CA ASN A 8 11.51 -0.76 -0.65
C ASN A 8 10.91 -2.13 -1.01
N SER A 9 10.11 -2.23 -2.08
CA SER A 9 9.28 -3.42 -2.39
C SER A 9 10.11 -4.69 -2.59
N LEU A 10 11.33 -4.56 -3.15
CA LEU A 10 12.34 -5.62 -3.22
C LEU A 10 12.71 -6.16 -1.83
N SER A 11 12.89 -5.28 -0.84
CA SER A 11 13.29 -5.64 0.52
C SER A 11 12.21 -6.37 1.32
N ILE A 12 10.91 -6.23 0.98
CA ILE A 12 9.88 -7.13 1.53
C ILE A 12 10.01 -8.51 0.91
N ARG A 13 10.13 -8.60 -0.43
CA ARG A 13 10.16 -9.89 -1.13
C ARG A 13 11.41 -10.70 -0.83
N ASP A 14 12.51 -10.06 -0.43
CA ASP A 14 13.74 -10.75 -0.04
C ASP A 14 13.83 -11.15 1.44
N ASP A 15 12.91 -10.73 2.31
CA ASP A 15 12.82 -11.27 3.67
C ASP A 15 12.41 -12.76 3.66
N LEU A 16 13.21 -13.61 4.32
CA LEU A 16 13.02 -15.06 4.33
C LEU A 16 11.71 -15.48 5.00
N ARG A 17 11.21 -14.75 5.99
CA ARG A 17 9.94 -15.05 6.67
C ARG A 17 8.75 -14.71 5.75
N PHE A 18 8.84 -13.61 5.00
CA PHE A 18 7.87 -13.30 3.94
C PHE A 18 7.87 -14.35 2.83
N LYS A 19 9.03 -14.74 2.31
CA LYS A 19 9.17 -15.85 1.33
C LYS A 19 8.53 -17.14 1.83
N LEU A 20 8.90 -17.60 3.03
CA LEU A 20 8.35 -18.83 3.62
C LEU A 20 6.84 -18.74 3.87
N LYS A 21 6.31 -17.59 4.32
CA LYS A 21 4.86 -17.42 4.52
C LYS A 21 4.08 -17.36 3.20
N MET A 22 4.62 -16.75 2.16
CA MET A 22 4.03 -16.79 0.81
C MET A 22 4.03 -18.22 0.25
N MET A 23 5.14 -18.96 0.36
CA MET A 23 5.24 -20.36 -0.07
C MET A 23 4.25 -21.25 0.67
N PHE A 24 4.12 -21.10 1.99
CA PHE A 24 3.11 -21.79 2.80
C PHE A 24 1.69 -21.48 2.29
N ASN A 25 1.32 -20.20 2.17
CA ASN A 25 -0.02 -19.82 1.72
C ASN A 25 -0.33 -20.36 0.31
N ASN A 26 0.64 -20.34 -0.61
CA ASN A 26 0.48 -20.88 -1.95
C ASN A 26 0.29 -22.40 -1.96
N ALA A 27 1.07 -23.15 -1.18
CA ALA A 27 0.95 -24.60 -1.09
C ALA A 27 -0.38 -25.06 -0.46
N TYR A 28 -0.86 -24.35 0.57
CA TYR A 28 -2.10 -24.73 1.27
C TYR A 28 -3.38 -24.16 0.64
N ALA A 29 -3.30 -23.18 -0.27
CA ALA A 29 -4.45 -22.72 -1.06
C ALA A 29 -5.11 -23.86 -1.88
N SER A 30 -4.31 -24.84 -2.34
CA SER A 30 -4.80 -26.04 -3.03
C SER A 30 -5.48 -27.07 -2.12
N TYR A 31 -5.38 -26.94 -0.79
CA TYR A 31 -5.91 -27.88 0.22
C TYR A 31 -7.13 -27.34 0.99
N SER A 32 -7.73 -26.25 0.50
CA SER A 32 -8.78 -25.45 1.17
C SER A 32 -9.91 -26.26 1.82
N VAL A 33 -10.40 -27.32 1.16
CA VAL A 33 -11.50 -28.19 1.61
C VAL A 33 -11.30 -28.75 3.02
N GLN A 34 -10.07 -29.10 3.40
CA GLN A 34 -9.80 -29.71 4.71
C GLN A 34 -9.52 -28.66 5.81
N LEU A 35 -9.04 -27.47 5.44
CA LEU A 35 -8.59 -26.43 6.37
C LEU A 35 -9.71 -25.46 6.78
N LEU A 36 -10.80 -25.40 6.00
CA LEU A 36 -12.08 -24.81 6.42
C LEU A 36 -12.59 -25.36 7.76
N ARG A 37 -12.34 -26.65 8.06
CA ARG A 37 -12.75 -27.28 9.32
C ARG A 37 -11.97 -26.81 10.56
N LEU A 38 -10.89 -26.05 10.36
CA LEU A 38 -10.06 -25.48 11.43
C LEU A 38 -10.22 -23.95 11.56
N ASN A 39 -11.13 -23.34 10.79
CA ASN A 39 -11.34 -21.89 10.74
C ASN A 39 -10.05 -21.10 10.45
N ILE A 40 -9.22 -21.61 9.54
CA ILE A 40 -7.97 -20.96 9.10
C ILE A 40 -8.18 -20.39 7.69
N ASP A 41 -8.47 -19.09 7.61
CA ASP A 41 -8.63 -18.38 6.33
C ASP A 41 -7.29 -18.26 5.59
N LEU A 42 -7.11 -19.15 4.61
CA LEU A 42 -5.89 -19.26 3.80
C LEU A 42 -5.98 -18.44 2.52
N VAL A 43 -5.80 -17.14 2.70
CA VAL A 43 -5.53 -16.17 1.62
C VAL A 43 -4.25 -16.59 0.87
N LYS A 44 -4.24 -16.50 -0.47
CA LYS A 44 -3.06 -16.85 -1.30
C LYS A 44 -1.83 -16.02 -0.90
N GLY A 45 -0.62 -16.50 -1.23
CA GLY A 45 0.61 -15.82 -0.86
C GLY A 45 0.72 -14.40 -1.43
N GLU A 46 0.28 -14.19 -2.67
CA GLU A 46 0.26 -12.89 -3.34
C GLU A 46 -0.76 -11.93 -2.73
N ASP A 47 -2.02 -12.36 -2.60
CA ASP A 47 -3.10 -11.60 -1.94
C ASP A 47 -2.68 -11.20 -0.50
N TRP A 48 -2.06 -12.12 0.24
CA TRP A 48 -1.54 -11.86 1.59
C TRP A 48 -0.38 -10.87 1.60
N TYR A 49 0.56 -10.96 0.65
CA TYR A 49 1.65 -9.99 0.46
C TYR A 49 1.11 -8.59 0.17
N ASN A 50 0.13 -8.46 -0.73
CA ASN A 50 -0.53 -7.20 -1.04
C ASN A 50 -1.19 -6.62 0.22
N ILE A 51 -1.96 -7.43 0.96
CA ILE A 51 -2.58 -7.04 2.24
C ILE A 51 -1.53 -6.53 3.26
N GLN A 52 -0.35 -7.15 3.37
CA GLN A 52 0.69 -6.63 4.28
C GLN A 52 1.31 -5.31 3.78
N ALA A 53 1.62 -5.21 2.48
CA ALA A 53 2.21 -4.02 1.88
C ALA A 53 1.28 -2.81 2.00
N PHE A 54 -0.01 -2.97 1.67
CA PHE A 54 -1.00 -1.92 1.83
C PHE A 54 -1.31 -1.61 3.30
N LYS A 55 -1.24 -2.56 4.24
CA LYS A 55 -1.33 -2.26 5.67
C LYS A 55 -0.18 -1.36 6.15
N ALA A 56 1.06 -1.60 5.71
CA ALA A 56 2.18 -0.74 6.02
C ALA A 56 2.03 0.66 5.40
N LEU A 57 1.61 0.75 4.14
CA LEU A 57 1.38 2.00 3.42
C LEU A 57 0.28 2.86 4.07
N ASN A 58 -0.88 2.25 4.36
CA ASN A 58 -1.99 2.93 5.03
C ASN A 58 -1.62 3.40 6.45
N GLN A 59 -0.79 2.63 7.18
CA GLN A 59 -0.24 3.06 8.47
C GLN A 59 0.71 4.25 8.32
N ALA A 60 1.53 4.32 7.27
CA ALA A 60 2.38 5.48 7.01
C ALA A 60 1.54 6.73 6.66
N ALA A 61 0.53 6.59 5.79
CA ALA A 61 -0.37 7.68 5.44
C ALA A 61 -1.08 8.29 6.67
N GLY A 62 -1.65 7.44 7.55
CA GLY A 62 -2.28 7.84 8.81
C GLY A 62 -1.32 8.32 9.92
N ARG A 63 -0.02 8.48 9.61
CA ARG A 63 0.98 9.17 10.45
C ARG A 63 1.37 10.53 9.87
N CYS A 64 1.34 10.70 8.55
CA CYS A 64 1.70 11.94 7.88
C CYS A 64 0.61 13.01 7.91
N ILE A 65 -0.68 12.63 7.91
CA ILE A 65 -1.81 13.56 8.11
C ILE A 65 -2.57 13.08 9.33
N ARG A 66 -2.68 13.94 10.37
CA ARG A 66 -3.13 13.50 11.71
C ARG A 66 -3.93 14.54 12.52
N PRO A 67 -3.61 15.84 12.52
CA PRO A 67 -4.51 16.92 12.98
C PRO A 67 -5.61 17.30 11.96
N ARG A 68 -6.67 17.97 12.44
CA ARG A 68 -7.80 18.49 11.60
C ARG A 68 -7.42 19.68 10.69
N HIS A 69 -6.33 20.37 10.99
CA HIS A 69 -5.86 21.56 10.28
C HIS A 69 -4.49 21.35 9.61
N ASP A 70 -4.10 20.09 9.44
CA ASP A 70 -2.86 19.67 8.81
C ASP A 70 -3.15 19.19 7.39
N TYR A 71 -2.24 19.45 6.46
CA TYR A 71 -2.43 19.20 5.04
C TYR A 71 -1.11 18.75 4.40
N GLY A 72 -1.20 17.79 3.49
CA GLY A 72 -0.03 17.20 2.85
C GLY A 72 -0.38 16.44 1.59
N ALA A 73 0.65 16.13 0.80
CA ALA A 73 0.53 15.38 -0.44
C ALA A 73 1.27 14.04 -0.32
N PHE A 74 0.69 12.98 -0.91
CA PHE A 74 1.36 11.70 -1.10
C PHE A 74 1.71 11.53 -2.57
N ILE A 75 2.95 11.13 -2.86
CA ILE A 75 3.40 10.79 -4.21
C ILE A 75 3.75 9.30 -4.22
N PHE A 76 2.95 8.51 -4.94
CA PHE A 76 3.18 7.07 -5.09
C PHE A 76 3.96 6.81 -6.37
N ILE A 77 5.24 6.42 -6.24
CA ILE A 77 6.17 6.20 -7.38
C ILE A 77 6.32 4.69 -7.60
N ASP A 78 5.25 4.05 -8.08
CA ASP A 78 5.21 2.61 -8.38
C ASP A 78 4.08 2.33 -9.38
N GLU A 79 4.34 1.53 -10.42
CA GLU A 79 3.40 1.29 -11.52
C GLU A 79 2.09 0.64 -11.05
N ARG A 80 2.12 -0.13 -9.96
CA ARG A 80 0.96 -0.86 -9.43
C ARG A 80 -0.20 0.04 -9.08
N PHE A 81 0.04 1.29 -8.66
CA PHE A 81 -1.04 2.24 -8.37
C PHE A 81 -1.82 2.69 -9.61
N SER A 82 -1.39 2.35 -10.83
CA SER A 82 -2.17 2.52 -12.06
C SER A 82 -3.36 1.56 -12.14
N GLU A 83 -3.24 0.36 -11.58
CA GLU A 83 -4.34 -0.62 -11.53
C GLU A 83 -5.39 -0.21 -10.49
N LYS A 84 -6.68 -0.34 -10.84
CA LYS A 84 -7.76 -0.04 -9.89
C LYS A 84 -7.75 -1.02 -8.70
N SER A 85 -7.61 -2.32 -8.98
CA SER A 85 -7.50 -3.40 -7.99
C SER A 85 -6.48 -3.14 -6.88
N GLN A 86 -5.35 -2.49 -7.22
CA GLN A 86 -4.31 -2.13 -6.25
C GLN A 86 -4.73 -0.89 -5.45
N ARG A 87 -5.33 0.13 -6.09
CA ARG A 87 -5.88 1.30 -5.39
C ARG A 87 -7.06 0.95 -4.47
N ASP A 88 -7.83 -0.10 -4.78
CA ASP A 88 -8.92 -0.58 -3.93
C ASP A 88 -8.43 -1.11 -2.55
N HIS A 89 -7.12 -1.33 -2.36
CA HIS A 89 -6.49 -1.65 -1.07
C HIS A 89 -6.05 -0.41 -0.25
N LEU A 90 -6.23 0.80 -0.77
CA LEU A 90 -5.99 2.05 -0.05
C LEU A 90 -7.15 2.40 0.88
N SER A 91 -6.88 3.18 1.93
CA SER A 91 -7.91 3.58 2.89
C SER A 91 -8.96 4.50 2.24
N ASP A 92 -10.24 4.26 2.54
CA ASP A 92 -11.37 4.99 1.96
C ASP A 92 -11.26 6.52 2.10
N TRP A 93 -10.61 7.01 3.16
CA TRP A 93 -10.43 8.45 3.40
C TRP A 93 -9.52 9.18 2.40
N PHE A 94 -8.73 8.47 1.60
CA PHE A 94 -7.89 9.07 0.55
C PHE A 94 -7.85 8.33 -0.79
N LYS A 95 -8.35 7.08 -0.90
CA LYS A 95 -8.24 6.33 -2.16
C LYS A 95 -8.85 7.03 -3.37
N GLU A 96 -9.95 7.76 -3.16
CA GLU A 96 -10.66 8.54 -4.19
C GLU A 96 -9.97 9.87 -4.54
N THR A 97 -8.98 10.32 -3.75
CA THR A 97 -8.17 11.52 -4.06
C THR A 97 -6.87 11.19 -4.81
N VAL A 98 -6.59 9.90 -5.04
CA VAL A 98 -5.39 9.46 -5.79
C VAL A 98 -5.61 9.64 -7.30
N ILE A 99 -4.91 10.63 -7.85
CA ILE A 99 -4.84 10.89 -9.29
C ILE A 99 -3.59 10.20 -9.85
N ASN A 100 -3.72 9.49 -10.98
CA ASN A 100 -2.58 8.94 -11.70
C ASN A 100 -2.05 9.96 -12.73
N TYR A 101 -0.73 10.12 -12.81
CA TYR A 101 -0.06 11.03 -13.72
C TYR A 101 0.89 10.25 -14.63
N SER A 102 0.80 10.46 -15.95
CA SER A 102 1.70 9.83 -16.92
C SER A 102 3.09 10.48 -16.97
N ARG A 103 3.26 11.63 -16.33
CA ARG A 103 4.51 12.41 -16.26
C ARG A 103 4.78 12.85 -14.82
N TYR A 104 6.06 12.97 -14.47
CA TYR A 104 6.48 13.44 -13.16
C TYR A 104 6.24 14.95 -12.98
N GLU A 105 6.48 15.72 -14.04
CA GLU A 105 6.31 17.17 -14.12
C GLU A 105 4.89 17.59 -13.69
N ASP A 106 3.86 17.03 -14.33
CA ASP A 106 2.44 17.31 -14.09
C ASP A 106 2.04 17.09 -12.61
N ALA A 107 2.61 16.06 -11.97
CA ALA A 107 2.37 15.74 -10.56
C ALA A 107 3.04 16.77 -9.62
N ILE A 108 4.28 17.17 -9.91
CA ILE A 108 5.00 18.19 -9.13
C ILE A 108 4.38 19.57 -9.28
N GLU A 109 3.90 19.92 -10.48
CA GLU A 109 3.14 21.15 -10.71
C GLU A 109 1.87 21.18 -9.85
N LYS A 110 1.10 20.08 -9.85
CA LYS A 110 -0.12 19.97 -9.03
C LYS A 110 0.17 20.11 -7.53
N VAL A 111 1.23 19.45 -7.04
CA VAL A 111 1.65 19.53 -5.63
C VAL A 111 2.10 20.94 -5.27
N SER A 112 2.85 21.61 -6.16
CA SER A 112 3.30 22.99 -5.97
C SER A 112 2.12 23.96 -5.90
N HIS A 113 1.14 23.83 -6.81
CA HIS A 113 -0.11 24.60 -6.78
C HIS A 113 -0.92 24.35 -5.50
N PHE A 114 -0.99 23.10 -5.02
CA PHE A 114 -1.67 22.76 -3.77
C PHE A 114 -1.05 23.47 -2.58
N PHE A 115 0.28 23.38 -2.38
CA PHE A 115 0.94 24.06 -1.27
C PHE A 115 0.86 25.59 -1.37
N ASN A 116 1.00 26.16 -2.57
CA ASN A 116 0.85 27.60 -2.77
C ASN A 116 -0.56 28.10 -2.41
N ALA A 117 -1.60 27.32 -2.74
CA ALA A 117 -3.00 27.65 -2.43
C ALA A 117 -3.41 27.42 -0.96
N GLN A 118 -2.50 26.99 -0.09
CA GLN A 118 -2.71 26.89 1.37
C GLN A 118 -1.81 27.86 2.17
N ASN A 119 -0.91 28.58 1.49
CA ASN A 119 0.05 29.52 2.08
C ASN A 119 -0.32 31.00 1.84
N GLY A 120 -1.53 31.28 1.33
CA GLY A 120 -2.08 32.62 1.08
C GLY A 120 -3.53 32.71 1.51
#